data_AF-A0A399NPP2-F1
#
_entry.id   AF-A0A399NPP2-F1
#
_cell.length_a   1.000
_cell.length_b   1.000
_cell.length_c   1.000
_cell.angle_alpha   90.00
_cell.angle_beta   90.00
_cell.angle_gamma   90.00
#
_symmetry.space_group_name_H-M   'P 1'
#
loop_
_entity.id
_entity.type
_entity.pdbx_description
1 polymer ?
#
loop_
_entity_poly.entity_id
_entity_poly.type
_entity_poly.pdbx_seq_one_letter_code
_entity_poly.pdbx_strand_id
1 'polypeptide(L)'
;PDPQPRLDAIRRALLAGDPDTASAELMAGARDSGYGDGLVWTDPLGICSTLVIRTAGGVADVRRTIDQAGGESAIAWTDLAGGRHALRLIAPRDGTACWLALESDRDSEVVVELGLGADDATA
;
A
#
# COMPACT_ATOMS: atom_id res chain seq x y z
N PRO A 1 13.45 16.64 11.94
CA PRO A 1 13.49 17.91 12.71
C PRO A 1 14.94 18.20 13.10
N ASP A 2 15.43 19.43 12.89
CA ASP A 2 16.75 19.82 13.37
C ASP A 2 16.64 20.49 14.75
N PRO A 3 17.02 19.81 15.84
CA PRO A 3 16.98 20.41 17.16
C PRO A 3 18.15 21.37 17.40
N GLN A 4 19.20 21.39 16.55
CA GLN A 4 20.43 22.16 16.81
C GLN A 4 20.19 23.61 17.22
N PRO A 5 19.31 24.38 16.54
CA PRO A 5 19.08 25.78 16.90
C PRO A 5 18.46 26.00 18.29
N ARG A 6 17.81 24.97 18.87
CA ARG A 6 17.05 25.07 20.14
C ARG A 6 17.59 24.17 21.26
N LEU A 7 18.61 23.36 20.98
CA LEU A 7 19.21 22.41 21.93
C LEU A 7 19.62 23.05 23.26
N ASP A 8 20.16 24.27 23.23
CA ASP A 8 20.62 24.95 24.44
C ASP A 8 19.46 25.43 25.33
N ALA A 9 18.32 25.79 24.73
CA ALA A 9 17.11 26.15 25.46
C ALA A 9 16.46 24.90 26.10
N ILE A 10 16.36 23.81 25.34
CA ILE A 10 15.86 22.51 25.81
C ILE A 10 16.70 22.01 26.99
N ARG A 11 18.04 22.02 26.86
CA ARG A 11 18.95 21.59 27.93
C ARG A 11 18.81 22.41 29.19
N ARG A 12 18.71 23.74 29.08
CA ARG A 12 18.51 24.63 30.24
C ARG A 12 17.20 24.33 30.97
N ALA A 13 16.10 24.15 30.24
CA ALA A 13 14.80 23.83 30.83
C ALA A 13 14.83 22.46 31.54
N LEU A 14 15.42 21.44 30.92
CA LEU A 14 15.58 20.11 31.56
C LEU A 14 16.42 20.17 32.84
N LEU A 15 17.53 20.91 32.83
CA LEU A 15 18.39 21.07 34.01
C LEU A 15 17.72 21.88 35.13
N ALA A 16 16.78 22.77 34.77
CA ALA A 16 15.95 23.52 35.72
C ALA A 16 14.76 22.70 36.26
N GLY A 17 14.54 21.48 35.77
CA GLY A 17 13.37 20.67 36.12
C GLY A 17 12.06 21.22 35.54
N ASP A 18 12.13 21.94 34.42
CA ASP A 18 10.98 22.51 33.70
C ASP A 18 10.68 21.70 32.42
N PRO A 19 9.92 20.60 32.52
CA PRO A 19 9.60 19.76 31.38
C PRO A 19 8.67 20.43 30.38
N ASP A 20 7.83 21.38 30.81
CA ASP A 20 6.86 22.06 29.95
C ASP A 20 7.58 22.97 28.95
N THR A 21 8.54 23.77 29.43
CA THR A 21 9.38 24.61 28.55
C THR A 21 10.26 23.75 27.64
N ALA A 22 10.82 22.66 28.14
CA ALA A 22 11.62 21.74 27.31
C ALA A 22 10.78 21.13 26.16
N SER A 23 9.53 20.74 26.45
CA SER A 23 8.59 20.23 25.46
C SER A 23 8.17 21.29 24.44
N ALA A 24 7.89 22.52 24.91
CA ALA A 24 7.53 23.64 24.03
C ALA A 24 8.64 23.98 23.04
N GLU A 25 9.91 24.01 23.48
CA GLU A 25 11.06 24.26 22.60
C GLU A 25 11.29 23.14 21.59
N LEU A 26 11.08 21.88 21.98
CA LEU A 26 11.15 20.74 21.07
C LEU A 26 10.07 20.84 19.97
N MET A 27 8.83 21.15 20.35
CA MET A 27 7.72 21.32 19.40
C MET A 27 7.92 22.55 18.51
N ALA A 28 8.50 23.63 19.03
CA ALA A 28 8.88 24.79 18.23
C ALA A 28 9.94 24.42 17.18
N GLY A 29 10.95 23.61 17.55
CA GLY A 29 11.95 23.11 16.60
C GLY A 29 11.36 22.20 15.51
N ALA A 30 10.37 21.38 15.86
CA ALA A 30 9.63 20.58 14.88
C ALA A 30 8.87 21.47 13.88
N ARG A 31 8.19 22.52 14.37
CA ARG A 31 7.49 23.51 13.52
C ARG A 31 8.45 24.25 12.59
N ASP A 32 9.55 24.77 13.12
CA ASP A 32 10.57 25.48 12.34
C ASP A 32 11.17 24.59 11.25
N SER A 33 11.24 23.27 11.51
CA SER A 33 11.70 22.25 10.56
C SER A 33 10.61 21.79 9.57
N GLY A 34 9.43 22.41 9.56
CA GLY A 34 8.34 22.13 8.62
C GLY A 34 7.39 20.99 9.02
N TYR A 35 7.47 20.46 10.24
CA TYR A 35 6.60 19.36 10.70
C TYR A 35 5.23 19.84 11.24
N GLY A 36 4.99 21.16 11.32
CA GLY A 36 3.72 21.70 11.85
C GLY A 36 3.45 21.26 13.31
N ASP A 37 2.19 21.03 13.68
CA ASP A 37 1.80 20.66 15.05
C ASP A 37 1.99 19.16 15.38
N GLY A 38 2.58 18.37 14.47
CA GLY A 38 2.72 16.94 14.66
C GLY A 38 4.02 16.37 14.10
N LEU A 39 4.73 15.58 14.90
CA LEU A 39 5.82 14.74 14.40
C LEU A 39 5.21 13.49 13.77
N VAL A 40 4.88 13.55 12.47
CA VAL A 40 4.64 12.33 11.68
C VAL A 40 6.01 11.66 11.50
N TRP A 41 6.32 10.74 12.41
CA TRP A 41 7.63 10.09 12.52
C TRP A 41 7.92 9.11 11.38
N THR A 42 6.89 8.67 10.67
CA THR A 42 7.00 7.75 9.53
C THR A 42 6.01 8.15 8.46
N ASP A 43 6.49 8.38 7.24
CA ASP A 43 5.64 8.41 6.05
C ASP A 43 5.05 7.00 5.87
N PRO A 44 3.76 6.77 6.17
CA PRO A 44 3.21 5.44 6.10
C PRO A 44 3.14 5.03 4.63
N LEU A 45 3.61 3.82 4.31
CA LEU A 45 3.45 3.26 2.98
C LEU A 45 1.96 3.20 2.63
N GLY A 46 1.54 4.03 1.68
CA GLY A 46 0.19 4.05 1.14
C GLY A 46 0.01 3.04 0.01
N ILE A 47 -1.24 2.62 -0.21
CA ILE A 47 -1.61 1.88 -1.42
C ILE A 47 -1.41 2.80 -2.62
N CYS A 48 -0.54 2.41 -3.55
CA CYS A 48 -0.26 3.20 -4.74
C CYS A 48 -1.32 2.98 -5.84
N SER A 49 -1.88 1.78 -5.92
CA SER A 49 -2.89 1.42 -6.93
C SER A 49 -3.65 0.16 -6.54
N THR A 50 -4.84 0.01 -7.11
CA THR A 50 -5.66 -1.19 -7.01
C THR A 50 -6.10 -1.60 -8.41
N LEU A 51 -5.85 -2.86 -8.77
CA LEU A 51 -6.35 -3.48 -10.00
C LEU A 51 -7.50 -4.43 -9.65
N VAL A 52 -8.68 -4.18 -10.20
CA VAL A 52 -9.87 -5.02 -10.03
C VAL A 52 -10.18 -5.71 -11.35
N ILE A 53 -10.41 -7.03 -11.28
CA ILE A 53 -10.83 -7.83 -12.43
C ILE A 53 -12.19 -8.44 -12.07
N ARG A 54 -13.20 -8.11 -12.87
CA ARG A 54 -14.58 -8.58 -12.68
C ARG A 54 -14.96 -9.50 -13.83
N THR A 55 -15.29 -10.74 -13.49
CA THR A 55 -15.79 -11.74 -14.42
C THR A 55 -17.27 -12.01 -14.15
N ALA A 56 -18.07 -12.07 -15.21
CA ALA A 56 -19.48 -12.46 -15.10
C ALA A 56 -19.62 -13.98 -14.90
N GLY A 57 -20.81 -14.44 -14.50
CA GLY A 57 -21.13 -15.87 -14.45
C GLY A 57 -20.89 -16.58 -13.11
N GLY A 58 -20.40 -15.87 -12.09
CA GLY A 58 -20.22 -16.40 -10.73
C GLY A 58 -19.15 -17.49 -10.63
N VAL A 59 -18.99 -18.07 -9.44
CA VAL A 59 -17.93 -19.04 -9.14
C VAL A 59 -18.52 -20.27 -8.46
N ALA A 60 -18.35 -21.44 -9.07
CA ALA A 60 -18.74 -22.74 -8.51
C ALA A 60 -17.64 -23.33 -7.63
N ASP A 61 -16.38 -23.21 -8.05
CA ASP A 61 -15.20 -23.66 -7.30
C ASP A 61 -14.02 -22.72 -7.57
N VAL A 62 -13.14 -22.55 -6.58
CA VAL A 62 -11.97 -21.66 -6.69
C VAL A 62 -10.78 -22.20 -5.93
N ARG A 63 -9.61 -22.08 -6.54
CA ARG A 63 -8.31 -22.38 -5.95
C ARG A 63 -7.38 -21.19 -6.10
N ARG A 64 -6.73 -20.81 -5.00
CA ARG A 64 -5.65 -19.82 -4.98
C ARG A 64 -4.33 -20.52 -4.67
N THR A 65 -3.27 -20.15 -5.37
CA THR A 65 -1.94 -20.74 -5.21
C THR A 65 -0.89 -19.64 -5.21
N ILE A 66 0.14 -19.79 -4.39
CA ILE A 66 1.34 -18.96 -4.40
C ILE A 66 2.54 -19.90 -4.59
N ASP A 67 3.24 -19.76 -5.70
CA ASP A 67 4.52 -20.44 -5.94
C ASP A 67 5.66 -19.56 -5.42
N GLN A 68 6.25 -19.96 -4.29
CA GLN A 68 7.36 -19.23 -3.68
C GLN A 68 8.68 -19.38 -4.45
N ALA A 69 8.83 -20.44 -5.27
CA ALA A 69 10.04 -20.68 -6.04
C ALA A 69 10.04 -19.83 -7.32
N GLY A 70 8.91 -19.80 -8.04
CA GLY A 70 8.73 -18.98 -9.25
C GLY A 70 8.28 -17.54 -9.01
N GLY A 71 7.77 -17.22 -7.82
CA GLY A 71 7.23 -15.89 -7.49
C GLY A 71 5.87 -15.61 -8.13
N GLU A 72 5.15 -16.64 -8.57
CA GLU A 72 3.82 -16.51 -9.20
C GLU A 72 2.71 -16.58 -8.15
N SER A 73 1.74 -15.69 -8.26
CA SER A 73 0.43 -15.81 -7.59
C SER A 73 -0.64 -16.14 -8.62
N ALA A 74 -1.45 -17.16 -8.36
CA ALA A 74 -2.44 -17.64 -9.30
C ALA A 74 -3.81 -17.89 -8.64
N ILE A 75 -4.87 -17.66 -9.41
CA ILE A 75 -6.24 -18.02 -9.08
C ILE A 75 -6.79 -18.84 -10.26
N ALA A 76 -7.29 -20.03 -9.99
CA ALA A 76 -8.05 -20.81 -10.96
C ALA A 76 -9.47 -21.00 -10.43
N TRP A 77 -10.47 -20.86 -11.29
CA TRP A 77 -11.86 -21.07 -10.88
C TRP A 77 -12.69 -21.74 -11.97
N THR A 78 -13.76 -22.38 -11.52
CA THR A 78 -14.81 -22.89 -12.40
C THR A 78 -16.04 -21.99 -12.28
N ASP A 79 -16.55 -21.46 -13.39
CA ASP A 79 -17.78 -20.66 -13.39
C ASP A 79 -19.04 -21.55 -13.17
N LEU A 80 -20.21 -20.94 -12.94
CA LEU A 80 -21.45 -21.68 -12.71
C LEU A 80 -21.92 -22.51 -13.92
N ALA A 81 -21.43 -22.20 -15.12
CA ALA A 81 -21.66 -22.95 -16.34
C ALA A 81 -20.54 -23.98 -16.62
N GLY A 82 -19.66 -24.26 -15.65
CA GLY A 82 -18.61 -25.29 -15.75
C GLY A 82 -17.33 -24.86 -16.48
N GLY A 83 -17.09 -23.56 -16.66
CA GLY A 83 -15.97 -23.01 -17.44
C GLY A 83 -14.73 -22.84 -16.64
N ARG A 84 -13.58 -23.18 -17.21
CA ARG A 84 -12.32 -23.06 -16.50
C ARG A 84 -11.66 -21.75 -16.86
N HIS A 85 -11.34 -21.00 -15.82
CA HIS A 85 -10.66 -19.73 -15.90
C HIS A 85 -9.40 -19.74 -15.03
N ALA A 86 -8.40 -18.96 -15.42
CA ALA A 86 -7.20 -18.77 -14.64
C ALA A 86 -6.72 -17.32 -14.73
N LEU A 87 -6.25 -16.80 -13.61
CA LEU A 87 -5.55 -15.54 -13.46
C LEU A 87 -4.18 -15.82 -12.86
N ARG A 88 -3.11 -15.38 -13.52
CA ARG A 88 -1.72 -15.48 -13.01
C ARG A 88 -1.11 -14.09 -12.95
N LEU A 89 -0.31 -13.86 -11.91
CA LEU A 89 0.38 -12.60 -11.65
C LEU A 89 1.83 -12.88 -11.28
N ILE A 90 2.75 -12.15 -11.91
CA ILE A 90 4.17 -12.10 -11.55
C ILE A 90 4.60 -10.64 -11.44
N ALA A 91 5.39 -10.31 -10.42
CA ALA A 91 6.07 -9.03 -10.31
C ALA A 91 7.59 -9.28 -10.40
N PRO A 92 8.20 -9.17 -11.60
CA PRO A 92 9.63 -9.43 -11.77
C PRO A 92 10.46 -8.49 -10.89
N ARG A 93 11.47 -9.03 -10.19
CA ARG A 93 12.27 -8.31 -9.19
C ARG A 93 12.86 -6.99 -9.71
N ASP A 94 13.37 -7.00 -10.94
CA ASP A 94 14.02 -5.86 -11.58
C ASP A 94 13.16 -5.28 -12.73
N GLY A 95 11.86 -5.58 -12.72
CA GLY A 95 10.88 -5.10 -13.69
C GLY A 95 10.25 -3.77 -13.28
N THR A 96 9.74 -3.04 -14.27
CA THR A 96 8.96 -1.81 -14.06
C THR A 96 7.45 -2.05 -14.08
N ALA A 97 7.01 -3.30 -14.23
CA ALA A 97 5.62 -3.67 -14.38
C ALA A 97 5.32 -5.02 -13.72
N CYS A 98 4.09 -5.18 -13.26
CA CYS A 98 3.53 -6.50 -12.94
C CYS A 98 2.93 -7.11 -14.21
N TRP A 99 3.12 -8.41 -14.40
CA TRP A 99 2.60 -9.15 -15.54
C TRP A 99 1.40 -9.96 -15.11
N LEU A 100 0.32 -9.84 -15.87
CA LEU A 100 -0.95 -10.48 -15.58
C LEU A 100 -1.42 -11.27 -16.81
N ALA A 101 -1.79 -12.53 -16.60
CA ALA A 101 -2.38 -13.38 -17.61
C ALA A 101 -3.75 -13.83 -17.15
N LEU A 102 -4.76 -13.59 -17.99
CA LEU A 102 -6.13 -14.02 -17.78
C LEU A 102 -6.53 -14.95 -18.92
N GLU A 103 -6.89 -16.18 -18.56
CA GLU A 103 -7.16 -17.27 -19.49
C GLU A 103 -8.55 -17.86 -19.21
N SER A 104 -9.25 -18.26 -20.27
CA SER A 104 -10.55 -18.94 -20.21
C SER A 104 -10.60 -20.00 -21.31
N ASP A 105 -11.20 -21.15 -21.04
CA ASP A 105 -11.42 -22.21 -22.04
C ASP A 105 -12.66 -22.00 -22.91
N ARG A 106 -13.32 -20.86 -22.74
CA ARG A 106 -14.54 -20.43 -23.44
C ARG A 106 -14.56 -18.92 -23.64
N ASP A 107 -15.47 -18.44 -24.47
CA ASP A 107 -15.75 -17.01 -24.60
C ASP A 107 -16.15 -16.42 -23.24
N SER A 108 -15.53 -15.30 -22.88
CA SER A 108 -15.70 -14.63 -21.61
C SER A 108 -15.58 -13.12 -21.78
N GLU A 109 -16.43 -12.37 -21.09
CA GLU A 109 -16.36 -10.92 -20.99
C GLU A 109 -15.85 -10.55 -19.60
N VAL A 110 -14.82 -9.70 -19.58
CA VAL A 110 -14.13 -9.32 -18.35
C VAL A 110 -13.90 -7.82 -18.32
N VAL A 111 -14.23 -7.22 -17.20
CA VAL A 111 -13.97 -5.81 -16.93
C VAL A 111 -12.70 -5.69 -16.08
N VAL A 112 -11.78 -4.83 -16.50
CA VAL A 112 -10.52 -4.56 -15.81
C VAL A 112 -10.47 -3.07 -15.47
N GLU A 113 -10.34 -2.78 -14.18
CA GLU A 113 -10.34 -1.42 -13.63
C GLU A 113 -9.06 -1.16 -12.85
N LEU A 114 -8.38 -0.06 -13.14
CA LEU A 114 -7.21 0.41 -12.41
C LEU A 114 -7.55 1.71 -11.69
N GLY A 115 -7.59 1.67 -10.37
CA GLY A 115 -7.66 2.86 -9.52
C GLY A 115 -6.30 3.23 -8.97
N LEU A 116 -6.04 4.52 -8.84
CA LEU A 116 -4.80 5.06 -8.27
C LEU A 116 -5.08 5.58 -6.85
N GLY A 117 -4.24 5.25 -5.88
CA GLY A 117 -4.51 5.59 -4.48
C GLY A 117 -5.56 4.69 -3.80
N ALA A 118 -5.91 5.01 -2.55
CA ALA A 118 -6.69 4.15 -1.67
C ALA A 118 -8.21 4.13 -2.00
N ASP A 119 -8.74 5.18 -2.64
CA ASP A 119 -10.18 5.40 -2.76
C ASP A 119 -10.72 5.27 -4.20
N ASP A 120 -9.85 5.20 -5.22
CA ASP A 120 -10.28 5.34 -6.63
C ASP A 120 -10.79 4.05 -7.27
N ALA A 121 -10.60 2.88 -6.65
CA ALA A 121 -11.03 1.59 -7.22
C ALA A 121 -12.30 1.07 -6.56
N THR A 122 -13.40 1.82 -6.61
CA THR A 122 -14.75 1.27 -6.31
C THR A 122 -15.83 1.96 -7.14
N ALA A 123 -16.14 1.38 -8.30
CA ALA A 123 -17.46 1.48 -8.92
C ALA A 123 -17.96 0.07 -9.30
#